data_AF-B7KEZ2-F1
#
_entry.id   AF-B7KEZ2-F1
#
_cell.length_a   1.000
_cell.length_b   1.000
_cell.length_c   1.000
_cell.angle_alpha   90.00
_cell.angle_beta   90.00
_cell.angle_gamma   90.00
#
_symmetry.space_group_name_H-M   'P 1'
#
loop_
_entity.id
_entity.type
_entity.pdbx_description
1 polymer ?
#
loop_
_entity_poly.entity_id
_entity_poly.type
_entity_poly.pdbx_seq_one_letter_code
_entity_poly.pdbx_strand_id
1 'polypeptide(L)'
;MLRLLYNFIHLIDPILVPVCFLLAWTLLILLGSTLWMSTRDTFNRAKKMHQIPCATCRYFTNDYRLKCPVHPMIANTENAIDCSDYQSI
;
A
#
# COMPACT_ATOMS: atom_id res chain seq x y z
N MET A 1 -6.94 -44.92 32.72
CA MET A 1 -6.25 -43.95 31.83
C MET A 1 -7.14 -43.46 30.68
N LEU A 2 -7.75 -44.34 29.87
CA LEU A 2 -8.63 -43.92 28.73
C LEU A 2 -9.82 -43.02 29.13
N ARG A 3 -10.42 -43.25 30.29
CA ARG A 3 -11.62 -42.51 30.73
C ARG A 3 -11.35 -41.05 31.09
N LEU A 4 -10.13 -40.74 31.54
CA LEU A 4 -9.71 -39.36 31.78
C LEU A 4 -9.52 -38.62 30.46
N LEU A 5 -8.81 -39.24 29.51
CA LEU A 5 -8.60 -38.68 28.16
C LEU A 5 -9.92 -38.34 27.45
N TYR A 6 -10.91 -39.23 27.52
CA TYR A 6 -12.23 -39.00 26.92
C TYR A 6 -12.96 -37.79 27.54
N ASN A 7 -12.88 -37.63 28.86
CA ASN A 7 -13.52 -36.52 29.56
C ASN A 7 -12.87 -35.16 29.23
N PHE A 8 -11.54 -35.16 29.01
CA PHE A 8 -10.81 -33.97 28.57
C PHE A 8 -11.17 -33.56 27.14
N ILE A 9 -11.29 -34.53 26.22
CA ILE A 9 -11.67 -34.26 24.82
C ILE A 9 -13.08 -33.66 24.76
N HIS A 10 -14.04 -34.21 25.50
CA HIS A 10 -15.42 -33.69 25.55
C HIS A 10 -15.50 -32.25 26.08
N LEU A 11 -14.56 -31.82 26.93
CA LEU A 11 -14.51 -30.44 27.41
C LEU A 11 -13.90 -29.47 26.38
N ILE A 12 -13.01 -29.97 25.53
CA ILE A 12 -12.24 -29.16 24.57
C ILE A 12 -12.96 -29.03 23.23
N ASP A 13 -13.70 -30.05 22.80
CA ASP A 13 -14.49 -30.09 21.57
C ASP A 13 -15.33 -28.81 21.31
N PRO A 14 -16.15 -28.31 22.27
CA PRO A 14 -17.00 -27.15 22.03
C PRO A 14 -16.22 -25.84 21.87
N ILE A 15 -14.97 -25.79 22.34
CA ILE A 15 -14.10 -24.61 22.27
C ILE A 15 -13.23 -24.68 21.00
N LEU A 16 -12.91 -25.89 20.54
CA LEU A 16 -12.07 -26.10 19.37
C LEU A 16 -12.71 -25.56 18.09
N VAL A 17 -14.02 -25.78 17.91
CA VAL A 17 -14.78 -25.31 16.74
C VAL A 17 -14.76 -23.78 16.57
N PRO A 18 -15.14 -22.96 17.58
CA PRO A 18 -15.10 -21.51 17.45
C PRO A 18 -13.68 -20.97 17.31
N VAL A 19 -12.69 -21.59 17.96
CA VAL A 19 -11.28 -21.19 17.81
C VAL A 19 -10.79 -21.43 16.38
N CYS A 20 -11.07 -22.59 15.80
CA CYS A 20 -10.72 -22.88 14.40
C CYS A 20 -11.41 -21.93 13.42
N PHE A 21 -12.68 -21.58 13.68
CA PHE A 21 -13.41 -20.63 12.86
C PHE A 21 -12.79 -19.23 12.92
N LEU A 22 -12.46 -18.73 14.11
CA LEU A 22 -11.77 -17.46 14.28
C LEU A 22 -10.42 -17.47 13.58
N LEU A 23 -9.61 -18.51 13.76
CA LEU A 23 -8.32 -18.65 13.09
C LEU A 23 -8.47 -18.63 11.56
N ALA A 24 -9.40 -19.39 11.00
CA ALA A 24 -9.67 -19.39 9.56
C ALA A 24 -10.07 -17.99 9.05
N TRP A 25 -10.96 -17.30 9.76
CA TRP A 25 -11.37 -15.93 9.42
C TRP A 25 -10.22 -14.93 9.52
N THR A 26 -9.40 -15.01 10.58
CA THR A 26 -8.22 -14.13 10.70
C THR A 26 -7.25 -14.31 9.54
N LEU A 27 -7.00 -15.55 9.11
CA LEU A 27 -6.15 -15.84 7.95
C LEU A 27 -6.74 -15.28 6.67
N LEU A 28 -8.05 -15.47 6.44
CA LEU A 28 -8.74 -14.92 5.26
C LEU A 28 -8.69 -13.39 5.23
N ILE A 29 -8.93 -12.73 6.37
CA ILE A 29 -8.85 -11.27 6.49
C ILE A 29 -7.42 -10.79 6.25
N LEU A 30 -6.42 -11.46 6.83
CA LEU A 30 -5.02 -11.12 6.60
C LEU A 30 -4.65 -11.23 5.12
N LEU A 31 -4.99 -12.33 4.45
CA LEU A 31 -4.76 -12.52 3.02
C LEU A 31 -5.50 -11.49 2.15
N GLY A 32 -6.75 -11.16 2.50
CA GLY A 32 -7.50 -10.09 1.82
C GLY A 32 -6.86 -8.72 2.04
N SER A 33 -6.35 -8.45 3.23
CA SER A 33 -5.74 -7.17 3.61
C SER A 33 -4.39 -6.94 2.93
N THR A 34 -3.58 -7.96 2.73
CA THR A 34 -2.29 -7.83 2.02
C THR A 34 -2.50 -7.49 0.55
N LEU A 35 -3.49 -8.12 -0.09
CA LEU A 35 -3.92 -7.76 -1.44
C LEU A 35 -4.43 -6.32 -1.49
N TRP A 36 -5.32 -5.94 -0.56
CA TRP A 36 -5.87 -4.59 -0.50
C TRP A 36 -4.80 -3.51 -0.28
N MET A 37 -3.84 -3.77 0.61
CA MET A 37 -2.77 -2.85 0.96
C MET A 37 -1.84 -2.61 -0.23
N SER A 38 -1.51 -3.65 -1.00
CA SER A 38 -0.70 -3.52 -2.23
C SER A 38 -1.39 -2.64 -3.29
N THR A 39 -2.70 -2.80 -3.47
CA THR A 39 -3.47 -1.97 -4.40
C THR A 39 -3.57 -0.53 -3.91
N ARG A 40 -3.77 -0.31 -2.60
CA ARG A 40 -3.84 1.03 -2.01
C ARG A 40 -2.51 1.76 -2.06
N ASP A 41 -1.41 1.07 -1.85
CA ASP A 41 -0.08 1.66 -1.92
C ASP A 41 0.24 2.10 -3.35
N THR A 42 -0.16 1.30 -4.34
CA THR A 42 -0.10 1.69 -5.76
C THR A 42 -0.95 2.94 -6.04
N PHE A 43 -2.16 3.03 -5.48
CA PHE A 43 -3.03 4.20 -5.63
C PHE A 43 -2.46 5.45 -4.94
N ASN A 44 -1.91 5.32 -3.74
CA ASN A 44 -1.28 6.44 -3.03
C ASN A 44 -0.02 6.92 -3.74
N ARG A 45 0.77 5.99 -4.28
CA ARG A 45 1.96 6.30 -5.07
C ARG A 45 1.60 6.93 -6.41
N ALA A 46 0.55 6.44 -7.08
CA ALA A 46 -0.01 7.06 -8.27
C ALA A 46 -0.59 8.45 -7.98
N LYS A 47 -1.26 8.64 -6.84
CA LYS A 47 -1.76 9.94 -6.38
C LYS A 47 -0.61 10.91 -6.09
N LYS A 48 0.47 10.45 -5.45
CA LYS A 48 1.70 11.23 -5.27
C LYS A 48 2.34 11.62 -6.61
N MET A 49 2.37 10.72 -7.58
CA MET A 49 2.87 11.06 -8.93
C MET A 49 1.95 12.05 -9.66
N HIS A 50 0.64 11.99 -9.44
CA HIS A 50 -0.32 12.98 -9.96
C HIS A 50 -0.19 14.36 -9.29
N GLN A 51 0.37 14.44 -8.10
CA GLN A 51 0.65 15.70 -7.42
C GLN A 51 1.90 16.41 -7.96
N ILE A 52 2.70 15.76 -8.82
CA ILE A 52 3.91 16.37 -9.37
C ILE A 52 3.51 17.32 -10.52
N PRO A 53 3.69 18.64 -10.39
CA PRO A 53 3.21 19.61 -11.37
C PRO A 53 4.13 19.75 -12.59
N CYS A 54 5.24 19.00 -12.67
CA CYS A 54 6.22 19.11 -13.75
C CYS A 54 5.63 18.91 -15.15
N ALA A 55 4.66 17.99 -15.31
CA ALA A 55 4.04 17.73 -16.61
C ALA A 55 3.23 18.91 -17.16
N THR A 56 2.80 19.84 -16.30
CA THR A 56 2.03 21.04 -16.66
C THR A 56 2.86 22.33 -16.56
N CYS A 57 4.17 22.21 -16.34
CA CYS A 57 5.07 23.33 -16.18
C CYS A 57 5.65 23.83 -17.50
N ARG A 58 5.73 25.14 -17.70
CA ARG A 58 6.25 25.80 -18.92
C ARG A 58 7.71 25.46 -19.23
N TYR A 59 8.49 25.17 -18.20
CA TYR A 59 9.91 24.83 -18.34
C TYR A 59 10.14 23.34 -18.59
N PHE A 60 9.09 22.51 -18.62
CA PHE A 60 9.23 21.08 -18.85
C PHE A 60 9.52 20.79 -20.32
N THR A 61 10.71 20.28 -20.60
CA THR A 61 11.21 20.00 -21.95
C THR A 61 11.00 18.54 -22.37
N ASN A 62 10.54 17.68 -21.45
CA ASN A 62 10.30 16.24 -21.66
C ASN A 62 11.49 15.47 -22.30
N ASP A 63 12.72 16.00 -22.18
CA ASP A 63 13.93 15.34 -22.66
C ASP A 63 14.49 14.44 -21.54
N TYR A 64 14.90 13.22 -21.89
CA TYR A 64 15.49 12.26 -20.97
C TYR A 64 16.78 12.77 -20.32
N ARG A 65 17.55 13.60 -21.03
CA ARG A 65 18.83 14.14 -20.55
C ARG A 65 18.63 15.42 -19.73
N LEU A 66 17.62 16.20 -20.06
CA LEU A 66 17.32 17.47 -19.39
C LEU A 66 15.80 17.67 -19.30
N LYS A 67 15.21 17.17 -18.22
CA LYS A 67 13.76 17.20 -17.98
C LYS A 67 13.24 18.61 -17.68
N CYS A 68 14.03 19.41 -16.97
CA CYS A 68 13.76 20.82 -16.66
C CYS A 68 15.10 21.58 -16.66
N PRO A 69 15.20 22.73 -17.35
CA PRO A 69 16.43 23.54 -17.40
C PRO A 69 16.66 24.33 -16.10
N VAL A 70 15.61 24.67 -15.34
CA VAL A 70 15.73 25.41 -14.07
C VAL A 70 16.22 24.48 -12.96
N HIS A 71 15.62 23.30 -12.88
CA HIS A 71 15.82 22.37 -11.78
C HIS A 71 15.95 20.91 -12.28
N PRO A 72 17.08 20.55 -12.92
CA PRO A 72 17.24 19.24 -13.57
C PRO A 72 17.30 18.06 -12.59
N MET A 73 17.77 18.29 -11.36
CA MET A 73 17.95 17.23 -10.35
C MET A 73 16.64 16.80 -9.67
N ILE A 74 15.67 17.72 -9.55
CA ILE A 74 14.41 17.46 -8.82
C ILE A 74 13.22 17.23 -9.77
N ALA A 75 13.38 17.43 -11.08
CA ALA A 75 12.32 17.25 -12.07
C ALA A 75 11.71 15.84 -12.07
N ASN A 76 10.38 15.75 -12.11
CA ASN A 76 9.60 14.50 -12.04
C ASN A 76 9.85 13.67 -10.76
N THR A 77 10.17 14.32 -9.65
CA THR A 77 10.31 13.68 -8.33
C THR A 77 9.35 14.29 -7.33
N GLU A 78 9.16 13.64 -6.17
CA GLU A 78 8.32 14.17 -5.08
C GLU A 78 8.80 15.54 -4.57
N ASN A 79 10.10 15.85 -4.72
CA ASN A 79 10.65 17.15 -4.33
C ASN A 79 10.19 18.31 -5.22
N ALA A 80 9.62 18.03 -6.39
CA ALA A 80 9.10 19.05 -7.29
C ALA A 80 7.62 19.39 -7.06
N ILE A 81 6.95 18.74 -6.08
CA ILE A 81 5.54 19.03 -5.74
C ILE A 81 5.36 20.49 -5.31
N ASP A 82 6.34 21.06 -4.61
CA ASP A 82 6.33 22.44 -4.10
C ASP A 82 7.42 23.31 -4.74
N CYS A 83 7.63 23.12 -6.05
CA CYS A 83 8.67 23.85 -6.79
C CYS A 83 8.36 25.35 -6.84
N SER A 84 9.26 26.19 -6.30
CA SER A 84 9.16 27.65 -6.27
C SER A 84 9.03 28.30 -7.64
N ASP A 85 9.69 27.69 -8.64
CA ASP A 85 9.78 28.20 -10.01
C ASP A 85 8.71 27.58 -10.92
N TYR A 86 7.71 26.92 -10.34
CA TYR A 86 6.59 26.38 -11.09
C TYR A 86 5.83 27.50 -11.79
N GLN A 87 5.76 27.41 -13.11
CA GLN A 87 4.90 28.24 -13.93
C GLN A 87 4.01 27.34 -14.78
N SER A 88 2.70 27.48 -14.64
CA SER A 88 1.73 26.77 -15.49
C SER A 88 1.81 27.25 -16.93
N ILE A 89 1.60 26.34 -17.88
CA ILE A 89 1.46 26.65 -19.32
C ILE A 89 0.14 27.36 -19.59
#